data_AF-A0A6L6J2Y5-F1
#
_entry.id   AF-A0A6L6J2Y5-F1
#
_cell.length_a   1.000
_cell.length_b   1.000
_cell.length_c   1.000
_cell.angle_alpha   90.00
_cell.angle_beta   90.00
_cell.angle_gamma   90.00
#
_symmetry.space_group_name_H-M   'P 1'
#
loop_
_entity.id
_entity.type
_entity.pdbx_description
1 polymer ?
#
loop_
_entity_poly.entity_id
_entity_poly.type
_entity_poly.pdbx_seq_one_letter_code
_entity_poly.pdbx_strand_id
1 'polypeptide(L)'
;MVRADFALHLAEDRADIDISGPEFNFVRSIRVYDVRHAWQRESGEDGDCNRSATVVLGSYGTQGDFSWSTSSPAALPAAHVGLEGWGEHCPGIWHRSVFVEWRDYSGTYGFEQVNY
;
A
#
# COMPACT_ATOMS: atom_id res chain seq x y z
N MET A 1 25.98 16.13 30.03
CA MET A 1 25.37 16.95 28.96
C MET A 1 25.32 16.14 27.66
N VAL A 2 24.65 14.96 27.66
CA VAL A 2 24.71 13.98 26.54
C VAL A 2 23.31 13.51 26.10
N ARG A 3 22.27 13.79 26.89
CA ARG A 3 20.89 13.35 26.61
C ARG A 3 20.09 14.28 25.70
N ALA A 4 20.49 15.56 25.56
CA ALA A 4 19.81 16.51 24.69
C ALA A 4 20.21 16.34 23.22
N ASP A 5 21.48 16.06 22.95
CA ASP A 5 22.02 15.82 21.59
C ASP A 5 21.36 14.64 20.87
N PHE A 6 21.11 13.53 21.58
CA PHE A 6 20.47 12.35 20.98
C PHE A 6 19.00 12.60 20.59
N ALA A 7 18.30 13.43 21.37
CA ALA A 7 16.91 13.79 21.06
C ALA A 7 16.83 14.79 19.89
N LEU A 8 17.84 15.65 19.73
CA LEU A 8 17.95 16.58 18.60
C LEU A 8 18.24 15.83 17.29
N HIS A 9 19.17 14.87 17.32
CA HIS A 9 19.54 14.11 16.12
C HIS A 9 18.41 13.19 15.61
N LEU A 10 17.52 12.74 16.49
CA LEU A 10 16.28 12.03 16.13
C LEU A 10 15.18 12.96 15.58
N ALA A 11 15.28 14.27 15.84
CA ALA A 11 14.36 15.28 15.34
C ALA A 11 14.78 15.84 13.97
N GLU A 12 16.08 15.82 13.63
CA GLU A 12 16.61 16.30 12.34
C GLU A 12 16.20 15.45 11.12
N ASP A 13 15.83 14.18 11.32
CA ASP A 13 15.37 13.27 10.24
C ASP A 13 13.84 13.28 10.06
N ARG A 14 13.16 14.25 10.67
CA ARG A 14 11.73 14.55 10.52
C ARG A 14 11.61 15.96 9.97
N ALA A 15 10.69 16.20 9.05
CA ALA A 15 10.41 17.57 8.61
C ALA A 15 10.14 18.45 9.84
N ASP A 16 10.74 19.65 9.88
CA ASP A 16 10.54 20.69 10.92
C ASP A 16 9.12 21.31 10.85
N ILE A 17 8.12 20.47 10.60
CA ILE A 17 6.72 20.81 10.43
C ILE A 17 5.94 19.79 11.24
N ASP A 18 5.26 20.26 12.29
CA ASP A 18 4.33 19.43 13.02
C ASP A 18 3.06 19.21 12.19
N ILE A 19 2.90 17.97 11.72
CA ILE A 19 1.72 17.55 10.98
C ILE A 19 0.78 16.67 11.79
N SER A 20 0.92 16.62 13.12
CA SER A 20 0.04 15.82 14.00
C SER A 20 -1.43 16.27 13.93
N GLY A 21 -1.66 17.55 13.62
CA GLY A 21 -2.97 18.17 13.54
C GLY A 21 -3.91 17.52 12.51
N PRO A 22 -5.23 17.50 12.76
CA PRO A 22 -6.22 16.87 11.87
C PRO A 22 -6.26 17.46 10.46
N GLU A 23 -5.80 18.69 10.26
CA GLU A 23 -5.66 19.34 8.95
C GLU A 23 -4.74 18.57 7.98
N PHE A 24 -3.86 17.71 8.51
CA PHE A 24 -2.98 16.82 7.72
C PHE A 24 -3.50 15.39 7.61
N ASN A 25 -4.77 15.13 7.97
CA ASN A 25 -5.36 13.80 7.83
C ASN A 25 -5.33 13.28 6.39
N PHE A 26 -5.30 14.16 5.39
CA PHE A 26 -5.13 13.77 3.99
C PHE A 26 -3.80 13.03 3.76
N VAL A 27 -2.70 13.44 4.40
CA VAL A 27 -1.39 12.73 4.33
C VAL A 27 -1.52 11.32 4.89
N ARG A 28 -2.16 11.19 6.07
CA ARG A 28 -2.41 9.89 6.73
C ARG A 28 -3.44 9.03 6.04
N SER A 29 -4.24 9.60 5.12
CA SER A 29 -5.19 8.86 4.30
C SER A 29 -4.51 8.14 3.14
N ILE A 30 -3.30 8.56 2.75
CA ILE A 30 -2.57 7.94 1.64
C ILE A 30 -2.27 6.49 1.99
N ARG A 31 -2.63 5.58 1.09
CA ARG A 31 -2.32 4.15 1.16
C ARG A 31 -1.60 3.76 -0.12
N VAL A 32 -0.44 3.11 0.02
CA VAL A 32 0.37 2.65 -1.11
C VAL A 32 0.36 1.12 -1.11
N TYR A 33 -0.30 0.51 -2.09
CA TYR A 33 -0.31 -0.92 -2.30
C TYR A 33 0.73 -1.28 -3.36
N ASP A 34 1.78 -1.98 -2.97
CA ASP A 34 2.76 -2.54 -3.91
C ASP A 34 2.48 -4.04 -4.09
N VAL A 35 1.88 -4.38 -5.23
CA VAL A 35 1.71 -5.75 -5.72
C VAL A 35 3.01 -6.14 -6.41
N ARG A 36 3.96 -6.66 -5.62
CA ARG A 36 5.30 -7.05 -6.11
C ARG A 36 5.22 -8.17 -7.13
N HIS A 37 4.33 -9.11 -6.88
CA HIS A 37 3.86 -10.09 -7.85
C HIS A 37 2.52 -10.65 -7.39
N ALA A 38 1.68 -11.00 -8.36
CA ALA A 38 0.51 -11.81 -8.17
C ALA A 38 0.30 -12.65 -9.43
N TRP A 39 0.19 -13.96 -9.26
CA TRP A 39 -0.15 -14.85 -10.35
C TRP A 39 -1.07 -15.97 -9.87
N GLN A 40 -1.94 -16.40 -10.77
CA GLN A 40 -2.70 -17.63 -10.60
C GLN A 40 -2.89 -18.30 -11.95
N ARG A 41 -2.96 -19.63 -11.94
CA ARG A 41 -3.25 -20.45 -13.12
C ARG A 41 -3.67 -21.85 -12.67
N GLU A 42 -4.44 -22.52 -13.50
CA GLU A 42 -4.67 -23.95 -13.35
C GLU A 42 -3.35 -24.70 -13.50
N SER A 43 -3.14 -25.72 -12.67
CA SER A 43 -1.98 -26.61 -12.75
C SER A 43 -2.32 -28.01 -12.25
N GLY A 44 -1.69 -29.03 -12.83
CA GLY A 44 -1.95 -30.44 -12.51
C GLY A 44 -3.07 -31.04 -13.36
N GLU A 45 -3.22 -32.37 -13.30
CA GLU A 45 -4.25 -33.10 -14.06
C GLU A 45 -5.68 -32.80 -13.59
N ASP A 46 -5.85 -32.42 -12.32
CA ASP A 46 -7.16 -32.15 -11.70
C ASP A 46 -7.67 -30.72 -11.92
N GLY A 47 -6.87 -29.84 -12.55
CA GLY A 47 -7.24 -28.44 -12.80
C GLY A 47 -7.19 -27.53 -11.57
N ASP A 48 -6.47 -27.93 -10.51
CA ASP A 48 -6.36 -27.15 -9.28
C ASP A 48 -5.77 -25.76 -9.53
N CYS A 49 -6.36 -24.77 -8.86
CA CYS A 49 -5.91 -23.39 -8.98
C CYS A 49 -4.68 -23.12 -8.12
N ASN A 50 -3.51 -23.01 -8.76
CA ASN A 50 -2.29 -22.59 -8.09
C ASN A 50 -2.17 -21.06 -8.17
N ARG A 51 -1.87 -20.44 -7.03
CA ARG A 51 -1.79 -18.98 -6.90
C ARG A 51 -0.71 -18.58 -5.91
N SER A 52 -0.03 -17.48 -6.20
CA SER A 52 0.94 -16.87 -5.28
C SER A 52 0.96 -15.35 -5.48
N ALA A 53 0.98 -14.63 -4.36
CA ALA A 53 1.07 -13.18 -4.37
C ALA A 53 1.91 -12.66 -3.21
N THR A 54 2.58 -11.54 -3.45
CA THR A 54 3.19 -10.71 -2.43
C THR A 54 2.68 -9.29 -2.59
N VAL A 55 1.91 -8.83 -1.61
CA VAL A 55 1.38 -7.47 -1.54
C VAL A 55 1.85 -6.84 -0.23
N VAL A 56 2.37 -5.62 -0.31
CA VAL A 56 2.70 -4.81 0.87
C VAL A 56 1.91 -3.51 0.86
N LEU A 57 1.47 -3.09 2.04
CA LEU A 57 0.73 -1.84 2.25
C LEU A 57 1.61 -0.83 2.98
N GLY A 58 1.82 0.30 2.34
CA GLY A 58 2.48 1.48 2.86
C GLY A 58 1.48 2.46 3.46
N SER A 59 1.79 3.01 4.62
CA SER A 59 0.97 4.01 5.30
C SER A 59 1.83 5.05 6.01
N TYR A 60 1.24 6.23 6.24
CA TYR A 60 1.84 7.35 6.96
C TYR A 60 1.29 7.44 8.38
N GLY A 61 2.19 7.56 9.36
CA GLY A 61 1.89 7.78 10.78
C GLY A 61 1.57 9.23 11.12
N THR A 62 1.41 9.53 12.41
CA THR A 62 0.97 10.84 12.90
C THR A 62 1.87 11.98 12.42
N GLN A 63 3.20 11.78 12.45
CA GLN A 63 4.18 12.77 11.99
C GLN A 63 4.64 12.55 10.54
N GLY A 64 3.92 11.74 9.75
CA GLY A 64 4.30 11.44 8.37
C GLY A 64 5.46 10.46 8.24
N ASP A 65 5.80 9.74 9.31
CA ASP A 65 6.66 8.55 9.20
C ASP A 65 5.99 7.52 8.30
N PHE A 66 6.74 6.96 7.36
CA PHE A 66 6.23 5.98 6.42
C PHE A 66 6.68 4.58 6.81
N SER A 67 5.76 3.61 6.75
CA SER A 67 6.06 2.21 7.06
C SER A 67 5.34 1.25 6.13
N TRP A 68 5.94 0.08 5.93
CA TRP A 68 5.34 -1.03 5.19
C TRP A 68 4.77 -2.08 6.14
N SER A 69 3.68 -2.70 5.72
CA SER A 69 3.07 -3.86 6.39
C SER A 69 2.71 -4.93 5.37
N THR A 70 2.67 -6.19 5.80
CA THR A 70 2.18 -7.28 4.96
C THR A 70 0.70 -7.07 4.65
N SER A 71 0.31 -7.28 3.40
CA SER A 71 -1.06 -7.18 2.94
C SER A 71 -1.43 -8.38 2.07
N SER A 72 -2.59 -8.35 1.42
CA SER A 72 -3.03 -9.40 0.51
C SER A 72 -3.84 -8.82 -0.66
N PRO A 73 -4.02 -9.57 -1.77
CA PRO A 73 -4.88 -9.16 -2.86
C PRO A 73 -6.31 -8.80 -2.43
N ALA A 74 -6.85 -9.47 -1.41
CA ALA A 74 -8.20 -9.20 -0.90
C ALA A 74 -8.34 -7.85 -0.19
N ALA A 75 -7.23 -7.20 0.17
CA ALA A 75 -7.22 -5.87 0.79
C ALA A 75 -7.10 -4.73 -0.23
N LEU A 76 -6.94 -5.05 -1.52
CA LEU A 76 -6.87 -4.05 -2.57
C LEU A 76 -8.22 -3.34 -2.72
N PRO A 77 -8.23 -2.01 -2.87
CA PRO A 77 -9.45 -1.25 -3.07
C PRO A 77 -10.15 -1.65 -4.38
N ALA A 78 -11.47 -1.48 -4.45
CA ALA A 78 -12.25 -1.81 -5.64
C ALA A 78 -11.88 -0.99 -6.90
N ALA A 79 -11.16 0.13 -6.73
CA ALA A 79 -10.63 0.92 -7.83
C ALA A 79 -9.35 0.34 -8.45
N HIS A 80 -8.69 -0.63 -7.78
CA HIS A 80 -7.56 -1.37 -8.34
C HIS A 80 -8.03 -2.24 -9.51
N VAL A 81 -7.18 -2.35 -10.54
CA VAL A 81 -7.42 -3.17 -11.73
C VAL A 81 -6.28 -4.14 -12.00
N GLY A 82 -6.56 -5.26 -12.68
CA GLY A 82 -5.57 -6.26 -13.10
C GLY A 82 -5.49 -7.51 -12.22
N LEU A 83 -6.29 -7.59 -11.16
CA LEU A 83 -6.53 -8.80 -10.35
C LEU A 83 -8.00 -9.25 -10.38
N GLU A 84 -8.74 -8.86 -11.41
CA GLU A 84 -10.11 -9.32 -11.61
C GLU A 84 -10.13 -10.86 -11.71
N GLY A 85 -11.01 -11.49 -10.93
CA GLY A 85 -11.07 -12.96 -10.86
C GLY A 85 -9.97 -13.62 -10.03
N TRP A 86 -9.14 -12.85 -9.32
CA TRP A 86 -8.25 -13.41 -8.29
C TRP A 86 -9.07 -14.18 -7.25
N GLY A 87 -8.76 -15.47 -7.10
CA GLY A 87 -9.46 -16.33 -6.15
C GLY A 87 -10.66 -17.12 -6.69
N GLU A 88 -11.15 -16.78 -7.90
CA GLU A 88 -12.29 -17.43 -8.58
C GLU A 88 -11.88 -18.73 -9.32
N HIS A 89 -12.61 -19.13 -10.39
CA HIS A 89 -12.32 -20.25 -11.31
C HIS A 89 -11.03 -20.04 -12.13
N CYS A 90 -9.93 -19.82 -11.40
CA CYS A 90 -8.54 -19.72 -11.82
C CYS A 90 -8.25 -19.13 -13.21
N PRO A 91 -8.80 -17.96 -13.57
CA PRO A 91 -8.33 -17.27 -14.77
C PRO A 91 -6.82 -17.06 -14.66
N GLY A 92 -6.11 -17.20 -15.78
CA GLY A 92 -4.68 -16.95 -15.83
C GLY A 92 -4.38 -15.48 -15.52
N ILE A 93 -3.70 -15.22 -14.40
CA ILE A 93 -3.32 -13.87 -13.96
C ILE A 93 -1.81 -13.80 -13.84
N TRP A 94 -1.24 -12.71 -14.35
CA TRP A 94 0.13 -12.27 -14.10
C TRP A 94 0.10 -10.76 -13.95
N HIS A 95 0.36 -10.28 -12.74
CA HIS A 95 0.16 -8.87 -12.42
C HIS A 95 1.21 -8.35 -11.44
N ARG A 96 1.63 -7.12 -11.71
CA ARG A 96 2.44 -6.30 -10.81
C ARG A 96 1.99 -4.86 -10.98
N SER A 97 1.83 -4.18 -9.86
CA SER A 97 1.39 -2.79 -9.87
C SER A 97 1.79 -2.09 -8.59
N VAL A 98 1.95 -0.77 -8.68
CA VAL A 98 1.84 0.12 -7.53
C VAL A 98 0.49 0.83 -7.66
N PHE A 99 -0.34 0.73 -6.64
CA PHE A 99 -1.63 1.40 -6.53
C PHE A 99 -1.61 2.34 -5.33
N VAL A 100 -1.96 3.60 -5.53
CA VAL A 100 -2.01 4.62 -4.48
C VAL A 100 -3.43 5.14 -4.41
N GLU A 101 -4.00 5.19 -3.21
CA GLU A 101 -5.27 5.89 -2.96
C GLU A 101 -5.11 6.92 -1.84
N TRP A 102 -5.97 7.92 -1.85
CA TRP A 102 -6.01 8.96 -0.83
C TRP A 102 -7.40 9.60 -0.72
N ARG A 103 -7.59 10.35 0.36
CA ARG A 103 -8.64 11.36 0.48
C ARG A 103 -7.98 12.73 0.58
N ASP A 104 -8.36 13.65 -0.31
CA ASP A 104 -7.82 15.01 -0.26
C ASP A 104 -8.33 15.81 0.96
N TYR A 105 -7.92 17.08 1.07
CA TYR A 105 -8.35 17.95 2.17
C TYR A 105 -9.89 18.11 2.25
N SER A 106 -10.61 18.01 1.12
CA SER A 106 -12.07 18.06 1.06
C SER A 106 -12.74 16.71 1.35
N GLY A 107 -11.96 15.64 1.54
CA GLY A 107 -12.42 14.28 1.74
C GLY A 107 -12.73 13.53 0.43
N THR A 108 -12.44 14.12 -0.72
CA THR A 108 -12.66 13.52 -2.04
C THR A 108 -11.69 12.38 -2.27
N TYR A 109 -12.22 11.23 -2.69
CA TYR A 109 -11.43 10.04 -2.99
C TYR A 109 -10.67 10.21 -4.31
N GLY A 110 -9.37 9.91 -4.28
CA GLY A 110 -8.51 9.87 -5.46
C GLY A 110 -7.63 8.62 -5.44
N PHE A 111 -7.20 8.19 -6.63
CA PHE A 111 -6.28 7.07 -6.77
C PHE A 111 -5.47 7.18 -8.06
N GLU A 112 -4.31 6.51 -8.07
CA GLU A 112 -3.50 6.27 -9.27
C GLU A 112 -2.95 4.84 -9.25
N GLN A 113 -2.75 4.27 -10.44
CA GLN A 113 -2.16 2.94 -10.59
C GLN A 113 -1.11 2.94 -11.71
N VAL A 114 0.02 2.29 -11.43
CA VAL A 114 1.08 2.04 -12.42
C VAL A 114 1.33 0.54 -12.50
N ASN A 115 1.24 -0.01 -13.71
CA ASN A 115 1.51 -1.43 -14.02
C ASN A 115 2.92 -1.58 -14.61
N TYR A 116 3.63 -2.65 -14.29
CA TYR A 116 5.02 -2.88 -14.73
C TYR A 116 5.43 -4.34 -14.80
#